data_AF-A0A6N2DT88-F1
#
_entry.id   AF-A0A6N2DT88-F1
#
_cell.length_a   1.000
_cell.length_b   1.000
_cell.length_c   1.000
_cell.angle_alpha   90.00
_cell.angle_beta   90.00
_cell.angle_gamma   90.00
#
_symmetry.space_group_name_H-M   'P 1'
#
loop_
_entity.id
_entity.type
_entity.pdbx_description
1 polymer ?
#
loop_
_entity_poly.entity_id
_entity_poly.type
_entity_poly.pdbx_seq_one_letter_code
_entity_poly.pdbx_strand_id
1 'polypeptide(L)'
;MIREVFPEDQHEMAINVARRESSLRANAYNGWCCHGIFQIHWQAHRSWLQGQGITSSNQLYDARTNIELAYQIYLRAGGWGPWSQTAY
;
A
#
# COMPACT_ATOMS: atom_id res chain seq x y z
N MET A 1 2.78 9.21 -10.07
CA MET A 1 2.02 8.86 -8.86
C MET A 1 2.91 8.38 -7.71
N ILE A 2 3.61 7.24 -7.76
CA ILE A 2 4.46 6.80 -6.62
C ILE A 2 5.51 7.87 -6.25
N ARG A 3 6.23 8.38 -7.25
CA ARG A 3 7.23 9.47 -7.10
C ARG A 3 6.65 10.85 -6.78
N GLU A 4 5.33 10.99 -6.72
CA GLU A 4 4.67 12.24 -6.28
C GLU A 4 4.30 12.18 -4.80
N VAL A 5 4.29 10.98 -4.20
CA VAL A 5 3.81 10.75 -2.84
C VAL A 5 4.96 10.39 -1.90
N PHE A 6 5.87 9.52 -2.34
CA PHE A 6 7.06 9.16 -1.58
C PHE A 6 8.17 10.20 -1.78
N PRO A 7 9.04 10.43 -0.78
CA PRO A 7 10.21 11.29 -0.93
C PRO A 7 11.24 10.67 -1.88
N GLU A 8 12.13 11.51 -2.42
CA GLU A 8 13.04 11.13 -3.52
C GLU A 8 13.94 9.93 -3.20
N ASP A 9 14.46 9.89 -1.97
CA ASP A 9 15.29 8.80 -1.46
C ASP A 9 14.55 7.47 -1.35
N GLN A 10 13.21 7.50 -1.32
CA GLN A 10 12.35 6.32 -1.23
C GLN A 10 11.68 5.94 -2.55
N HIS A 11 11.86 6.71 -3.63
CA HIS A 11 11.22 6.45 -4.92
C HIS A 11 11.47 5.04 -5.45
N GLU A 12 12.73 4.62 -5.51
CA GLU A 12 13.09 3.33 -6.09
C GLU A 12 12.64 2.17 -5.20
N MET A 13 12.73 2.32 -3.87
CA MET A 13 12.23 1.31 -2.94
C MET A 13 10.71 1.15 -3.05
N ALA A 14 9.97 2.27 -3.11
CA ALA A 14 8.52 2.25 -3.26
C ALA A 14 8.08 1.56 -4.58
N ILE A 15 8.80 1.83 -5.68
CA ILE A 15 8.56 1.16 -6.96
C ILE A 15 8.87 -0.35 -6.87
N ASN A 16 9.97 -0.73 -6.22
CA ASN A 16 10.35 -2.14 -6.06
C ASN A 16 9.32 -2.91 -5.24
N VAL A 17 8.85 -2.32 -4.12
CA VAL A 17 7.77 -2.88 -3.32
C VAL A 17 6.51 -3.03 -4.16
N ALA A 18 6.02 -1.96 -4.79
CA ALA A 18 4.81 -2.01 -5.62
C ALA A 18 4.91 -3.03 -6.78
N ARG A 19 6.09 -3.18 -7.38
CA ARG A 19 6.35 -4.20 -8.41
C ARG A 19 6.27 -5.61 -7.83
N ARG A 20 6.87 -5.87 -6.67
CA ARG A 20 6.82 -7.18 -6.01
C ARG A 20 5.41 -7.53 -5.53
N GLU A 21 4.70 -6.57 -4.95
CA GLU A 21 3.37 -6.77 -4.36
C GLU A 21 2.29 -7.01 -5.42
N SER A 22 2.31 -6.27 -6.53
CA SER A 22 1.19 -6.26 -7.48
C SER A 22 1.59 -6.29 -8.94
N SER A 23 2.90 -6.33 -9.27
CA SER A 23 3.39 -6.01 -10.61
C SER A 23 2.90 -4.64 -11.11
N LEU A 24 2.83 -3.65 -10.19
CA LEU A 24 2.33 -2.29 -10.43
C LEU A 24 0.84 -2.22 -10.83
N ARG A 25 0.05 -3.25 -10.51
CA ARG A 25 -1.39 -3.30 -10.85
C ARG A 25 -2.23 -2.72 -9.72
N ALA A 26 -2.92 -1.62 -9.99
CA ALA A 26 -3.79 -0.94 -9.03
C ALA A 26 -4.99 -1.77 -8.55
N ASN A 27 -5.47 -2.70 -9.37
CA ASN A 27 -6.61 -3.58 -9.05
C ASN A 27 -6.19 -4.99 -8.61
N ALA A 28 -4.95 -5.17 -8.14
CA ALA A 28 -4.47 -6.46 -7.66
C ALA A 28 -5.16 -6.88 -6.35
N TYR A 29 -5.53 -8.15 -6.26
CA TYR A 29 -6.04 -8.79 -5.06
C TYR A 29 -5.38 -10.17 -4.93
N ASN A 30 -4.80 -10.48 -3.78
CA ASN A 30 -4.11 -11.75 -3.57
C ASN A 30 -5.03 -12.94 -3.25
N GLY A 31 -6.36 -12.74 -3.26
CA GLY A 31 -7.32 -13.80 -2.91
C GLY A 31 -7.63 -13.90 -1.42
N TRP A 32 -6.91 -13.17 -0.55
CA TRP A 32 -7.03 -13.33 0.90
C TRP A 32 -7.27 -12.04 1.68
N CYS A 33 -6.33 -11.09 1.66
CA CYS A 33 -6.30 -9.98 2.63
C CYS A 33 -6.07 -8.61 2.00
N CYS A 34 -5.44 -8.60 0.84
CA CYS A 34 -4.53 -7.55 0.50
C CYS A 34 -4.87 -6.99 -0.88
N HIS A 35 -4.95 -5.66 -0.93
CA HIS A 35 -5.62 -4.95 -2.02
C HIS A 35 -4.74 -3.86 -2.60
N GLY A 36 -4.77 -3.78 -3.93
CA GLY A 36 -4.20 -2.72 -4.72
C GLY A 36 -2.68 -2.76 -4.86
N ILE A 37 -2.12 -1.63 -5.30
CA ILE A 37 -0.74 -1.57 -5.81
C ILE A 37 0.33 -1.88 -4.75
N PHE A 38 0.08 -1.54 -3.48
CA PHE A 38 0.93 -1.89 -2.33
C PHE A 38 0.39 -3.06 -1.49
N GLN A 39 -0.64 -3.78 -1.98
CA GLN A 39 -1.22 -4.94 -1.27
C GLN A 39 -1.54 -4.63 0.20
N ILE A 40 -2.27 -3.54 0.46
CA ILE A 40 -2.61 -3.12 1.82
C ILE A 40 -3.55 -4.16 2.44
N HIS A 41 -3.18 -4.67 3.62
CA HIS A 41 -3.98 -5.62 4.38
C HIS A 41 -5.21 -4.94 5.00
N TRP A 42 -6.40 -5.13 4.40
CA TRP A 42 -7.63 -4.43 4.79
C TRP A 42 -8.01 -4.66 6.25
N GLN A 43 -8.06 -5.93 6.69
CA GLN A 43 -8.53 -6.26 8.04
C GLN A 43 -7.59 -5.76 9.14
N ALA A 44 -6.27 -5.94 8.99
CA ALA A 44 -5.26 -5.47 9.94
C ALA A 44 -5.29 -3.94 10.14
N HIS A 45 -5.66 -3.20 9.10
CA HIS A 45 -5.70 -1.74 9.13
C HIS A 45 -7.12 -1.16 9.24
N ARG A 46 -8.17 -1.97 9.40
CA ARG A 46 -9.57 -1.54 9.23
C ARG A 46 -9.97 -0.32 10.06
N SER A 47 -9.70 -0.33 11.36
CA SER A 47 -10.05 0.80 12.24
C SER A 47 -9.26 2.07 11.91
N TRP A 48 -7.99 1.92 11.56
CA TRP A 48 -7.16 3.05 11.15
C TRP A 48 -7.61 3.61 9.79
N LEU A 49 -7.91 2.74 8.82
CA LEU A 49 -8.42 3.08 7.50
C LEU A 49 -9.75 3.83 7.57
N GLN A 50 -10.65 3.43 8.47
CA GLN A 50 -11.88 4.19 8.73
C GLN A 50 -11.61 5.62 9.19
N GLY A 51 -10.60 5.81 10.05
CA GLY A 51 -10.15 7.15 10.46
C GLY A 51 -9.55 7.98 9.31
N GLN A 52 -9.14 7.34 8.21
CA GLN A 52 -8.69 7.99 6.97
C GLN A 52 -9.83 8.17 5.94
N GLY A 53 -11.09 7.89 6.30
CA GLY A 53 -12.22 7.98 5.37
C GLY A 53 -12.38 6.78 4.43
N ILE A 54 -11.60 5.71 4.66
CA ILE A 54 -11.67 4.47 3.88
C ILE A 54 -12.61 3.50 4.58
N THR A 55 -13.82 3.37 4.06
CA THR A 55 -14.89 2.57 4.67
C THR A 55 -15.13 1.23 3.95
N SER A 56 -14.56 1.07 2.75
CA SER A 56 -14.61 -0.15 1.95
C SER A 56 -13.25 -0.53 1.38
N SER A 57 -12.95 -1.83 1.32
CA SER A 57 -11.75 -2.36 0.67
C SER A 57 -11.68 -2.03 -0.82
N ASN A 58 -12.82 -1.79 -1.47
CA ASN A 58 -12.85 -1.39 -2.89
C ASN A 58 -12.13 -0.07 -3.16
N GLN A 59 -12.09 0.83 -2.18
CA GLN A 59 -11.35 2.10 -2.30
C GLN A 59 -9.84 1.87 -2.39
N LEU A 60 -9.33 0.71 -1.93
CA LEU A 60 -7.92 0.35 -2.06
C LEU A 60 -7.52 -0.02 -3.50
N TYR A 61 -8.47 -0.18 -4.42
CA TYR A 61 -8.17 -0.39 -5.84
C TYR A 61 -7.97 0.92 -6.61
N ASP A 62 -8.29 2.07 -6.01
CA ASP A 62 -7.84 3.35 -6.53
C ASP A 62 -6.34 3.50 -6.28
N ALA A 63 -5.57 3.69 -7.36
CA ALA A 63 -4.12 3.71 -7.29
C ALA A 63 -3.61 4.84 -6.38
N ARG A 64 -4.20 6.03 -6.50
CA ARG A 64 -3.75 7.21 -5.74
C ARG A 64 -3.99 7.02 -4.25
N THR A 65 -5.21 6.62 -3.90
CA THR A 65 -5.61 6.29 -2.51
C THR A 65 -4.68 5.24 -1.91
N ASN A 66 -4.41 4.15 -2.64
CA ASN A 66 -3.55 3.09 -2.15
C ASN A 66 -2.10 3.56 -1.93
N ILE A 67 -1.54 4.36 -2.84
CA ILE A 67 -0.18 4.91 -2.73
C ILE A 67 -0.08 5.88 -1.53
N GLU A 68 -1.07 6.75 -1.33
CA GLU A 68 -1.10 7.68 -0.21
C GLU A 68 -1.20 6.94 1.14
N LEU A 69 -2.07 5.93 1.23
CA LEU A 69 -2.17 5.11 2.43
C LEU A 69 -0.91 4.29 2.70
N ALA A 70 -0.25 3.78 1.66
CA ALA A 70 1.02 3.08 1.80
C ALA A 70 2.09 4.01 2.39
N TYR A 71 2.15 5.27 1.94
CA TYR A 71 3.05 6.26 2.52
C TYR A 71 2.73 6.55 3.99
N GLN A 72 1.44 6.67 4.36
CA GLN A 72 1.04 6.85 5.76
C GLN A 72 1.40 5.64 6.64
N ILE A 73 1.25 4.41 6.13
CA ILE A 73 1.66 3.19 6.82
C ILE A 73 3.18 3.16 7.00
N TYR A 74 3.95 3.54 5.97
CA TYR A 74 5.41 3.68 6.04
C TYR A 74 5.83 4.66 7.14
N LEU A 75 5.22 5.85 7.20
CA LEU A 75 5.49 6.84 8.25
C LEU A 75 5.14 6.31 9.64
N ARG A 76 3.97 5.68 9.79
CA ARG A 76 3.52 5.11 11.07
C ARG A 76 4.42 3.98 11.58
N ALA A 77 4.96 3.16 10.66
CA ALA A 77 5.86 2.06 10.99
C ALA A 77 7.32 2.51 11.16
N GLY A 78 7.65 3.75 10.77
CA GLY A 78 9.03 4.24 10.76
C GLY A 78 9.91 3.59 9.68
N GLY A 79 9.30 3.03 8.61
CA GLY A 79 10.04 2.35 7.55
C GLY A 79 9.25 1.27 6.81
N TRP A 80 9.97 0.44 6.05
CA TRP A 80 9.41 -0.61 5.18
C TRP A 80 9.02 -1.92 5.89
N GLY A 81 9.05 -1.95 7.22
CA GLY A 81 8.71 -3.13 8.03
C GLY A 81 7.43 -3.87 7.58
N PRO A 82 6.31 -3.17 7.28
CA PRO A 82 5.07 -3.81 6.82
C PRO A 82 5.18 -4.57 5.49
N TRP A 83 6.21 -4.27 4.68
CA TRP A 83 6.50 -4.94 3.40
C TRP A 83 7.84 -5.70 3.43
N SER A 84 8.41 -5.96 4.61
CA SER A 84 9.72 -6.60 4.70
C SER A 84 9.68 -8.12 4.43
N GLN A 85 8.51 -8.77 4.58
CA GLN A 85 8.38 -10.22 4.58
C GLN A 85 7.76 -10.84 3.32
N THR A 86 7.50 -10.07 2.26
CA THR A 86 6.87 -10.61 1.06
C THR A 86 7.87 -11.40 0.22
N ALA A 87 8.06 -12.66 0.62
CA ALA A 87 8.60 -13.75 -0.17
C ALA A 87 7.62 -14.94 0.03
N TYR A 88 6.96 -15.36 -1.04
CA TYR A 88 6.30 -16.65 -1.14
C TYR A 88 6.86 -17.37 -2.36
#